data_AF-A0A934IK79-F1
#
_entry.id   AF-A0A934IK79-F1
#
_cell.length_a   1.000
_cell.length_b   1.000
_cell.length_c   1.000
_cell.angle_alpha   90.00
_cell.angle_beta   90.00
_cell.angle_gamma   90.00
#
_symmetry.space_group_name_H-M   'P 1'
#
loop_
_entity.id
_entity.type
_entity.pdbx_description
1 polymer ?
#
loop_
_entity_poly.entity_id
_entity_poly.type
_entity_poly.pdbx_seq_one_letter_code
_entity_poly.pdbx_strand_id
1 'polypeptide(L)'
;MSGFFNTRFVVKLVAVAGALGIFGGIVALVLIFTGSINLAANTKDPKLLYKVVHGTFKQWVSSNADGIPVPDDLDDPGRIALGAQHYAQNCTRCHGGPGLGQNPMALAMKPTPQHLPAVIDQFTDAELFFILQKGVMMSAMPAWPAEGRDDEIWSTVAFIRQIDDMSVAEYMNLVTPEPTEVPEMDFGLLASAEEMDFYVTRYPMEEHLYAAPTGGFADYALSGVPVAQCATCHGTDGSGAPTGGEAPNLSIQSPAYIKAALQSYAAGDRHSGYMQVVAAQLSDAQIDALGNYYGRTLPTVATTMDTAPDAELVALGETLATQGRPVDGISACYDCHGKSGTDDPDGVLVPQIAAQSEIYLTRQLRQFRSGGRGQTAIWSPMTGVAHNLSDADIAGVSAYFAALQIDATPPTQPTDVPATAEQTAMATDLISGVCSECHEADILGAPSGETPNLTLQGPDYIERQLYDFRAGRRDNSRMQQTAIRLDEAQIQALSAYIGGMEIGLRQPPEPVSTDLALGEQLARRGMPDQDVPSCLTCHGEANTESLSQVPRLHGQNGAYLLTRLEYFQQGDADDITDYSPMPWIAQAMSDEQLRAAAAWFAAQEPLAK
;
A
#
# COMPACT_ATOMS: atom_id res chain seq x y z
N MET A 1 28.56 61.59 37.80
CA MET A 1 27.80 60.32 37.66
C MET A 1 28.54 59.18 38.37
N SER A 2 28.82 59.31 39.67
CA SER A 2 29.70 58.40 40.44
C SER A 2 28.97 57.62 41.55
N GLY A 3 27.67 57.40 41.39
CA GLY A 3 26.82 56.76 42.41
C GLY A 3 26.20 55.40 42.04
N PHE A 4 26.43 54.88 40.83
CA PHE A 4 25.68 53.71 40.33
C PHE A 4 26.30 52.34 40.67
N PHE A 5 27.57 52.29 41.08
CA PHE A 5 28.26 51.07 41.51
C PHE A 5 28.55 51.08 43.02
N ASN A 6 27.48 51.12 43.83
CA ASN A 6 27.62 50.86 45.27
C ASN A 6 27.98 49.38 45.46
N THR A 7 28.98 49.05 46.30
CA THR A 7 29.37 47.67 46.63
C THR A 7 28.17 46.80 47.02
N ARG A 8 27.15 47.39 47.65
CA ARG A 8 25.88 46.70 47.97
C ARG A 8 25.07 46.28 46.75
N PHE A 9 25.16 47.00 45.63
CA PHE A 9 24.51 46.65 44.36
C PHE A 9 25.24 45.48 43.70
N VAL A 10 26.58 45.52 43.63
CA VAL A 10 27.39 44.42 43.08
C VAL A 10 27.20 43.12 43.89
N VAL A 11 27.22 43.21 45.22
CA VAL A 11 26.99 42.04 46.10
C VAL A 11 25.58 41.47 45.92
N LYS A 12 24.55 42.31 45.79
CA LYS A 12 23.18 41.84 45.50
C LYS A 12 23.09 41.18 44.12
N LEU A 13 23.76 41.74 43.11
CA LEU A 13 23.74 41.21 41.75
C LEU A 13 24.45 39.84 41.67
N VAL A 14 25.60 39.70 42.36
CA VAL A 14 26.31 38.41 42.49
C VAL A 14 25.49 37.40 43.28
N ALA A 15 24.83 37.81 44.37
CA ALA A 15 23.98 36.91 45.15
C ALA A 15 22.74 36.44 44.36
N VAL A 16 22.11 37.34 43.59
CA VAL A 16 20.99 36.99 42.70
C VAL A 16 21.46 36.07 41.57
N ALA A 17 22.60 36.37 40.93
CA ALA A 17 23.17 35.50 39.91
C ALA A 17 23.53 34.11 40.47
N GLY A 18 24.10 34.04 41.68
CA GLY A 18 24.38 32.78 42.37
C GLY A 18 23.12 32.00 42.72
N ALA A 19 22.08 32.66 43.23
CA ALA A 19 20.79 32.03 43.52
C ALA A 19 20.10 31.52 42.25
N LEU A 20 20.12 32.29 41.16
CA LEU A 20 19.60 31.87 39.86
C LEU A 20 20.40 30.70 39.27
N GLY A 21 21.72 30.69 39.43
CA GLY A 21 22.58 29.58 39.02
C GLY A 21 22.27 28.29 39.77
N ILE A 22 22.11 28.36 41.09
CA ILE A 22 21.73 27.20 41.93
C ILE A 22 20.33 26.72 41.54
N PHE A 23 19.37 27.64 41.39
CA PHE A 23 18.01 27.30 40.98
C PHE A 23 17.99 26.62 39.60
N GLY A 24 18.71 27.18 38.62
CA GLY A 24 18.85 26.57 37.29
C GLY A 24 19.50 25.19 37.34
N GLY A 25 20.53 25.01 38.17
CA GLY A 25 21.16 23.70 38.39
C GLY A 25 20.21 22.67 39.00
N ILE A 26 19.41 23.07 39.99
CA ILE A 26 18.38 22.20 40.60
C ILE A 26 17.31 21.83 39.56
N VAL A 27 16.82 22.79 38.77
CA VAL A 27 15.84 22.53 37.70
C VAL A 27 16.41 21.55 36.67
N ALA A 28 17.66 21.72 36.23
CA ALA A 28 18.31 20.81 35.29
C ALA A 28 18.43 19.39 35.87
N LEU A 29 18.85 19.25 37.13
CA LEU A 29 18.92 17.95 37.81
C LEU A 29 17.54 17.29 37.91
N VAL A 30 16.51 18.04 38.29
CA VAL A 30 15.13 17.53 38.33
C VAL A 30 14.74 17.00 36.96
N LEU A 31 14.88 17.80 35.90
CA LEU A 31 14.50 17.38 34.54
C LEU A 31 15.24 16.12 34.06
N ILE A 32 16.52 15.96 34.43
CA ILE A 32 17.34 14.78 34.10
C ILE A 32 16.86 13.55 34.89
N PHE A 33 16.69 13.66 36.21
CA PHE A 33 16.39 12.51 37.06
C PHE A 33 14.91 12.08 37.02
N THR A 34 13.99 12.96 36.64
CA THR A 34 12.56 12.62 36.52
C THR A 34 12.18 12.08 35.15
N GLY A 35 13.10 12.07 34.16
CA GLY A 35 12.78 11.67 32.79
C GLY A 35 11.75 12.59 32.11
N SER A 36 11.60 13.83 32.60
CA SER A 36 10.59 14.77 32.09
C SER A 36 10.96 15.37 30.72
N ILE A 37 12.18 15.13 30.24
CA ILE A 37 12.62 15.47 28.88
C ILE A 37 12.30 14.28 27.97
N ASN A 38 11.33 14.47 27.06
CA ASN A 38 11.02 13.47 26.05
C ASN A 38 12.11 13.48 24.96
N LEU A 39 12.85 12.39 24.84
CA LEU A 39 13.90 12.19 23.83
C LEU A 39 13.42 11.34 22.63
N ALA A 40 12.11 11.10 22.50
CA ALA A 40 11.57 10.33 21.38
C ALA A 40 11.72 11.11 20.06
N ALA A 41 12.39 10.48 19.09
CA ALA A 41 12.69 11.08 17.78
C ALA A 41 11.44 11.32 16.91
N ASN A 42 10.28 10.79 17.28
CA ASN A 42 9.00 10.99 16.59
C ASN A 42 8.16 12.16 17.15
N THR A 43 8.67 12.90 18.13
CA THR A 43 8.00 14.08 18.68
C THR A 43 8.56 15.38 18.10
N LYS A 44 7.72 16.42 17.96
CA LYS A 44 8.16 17.72 17.44
C LYS A 44 8.94 18.48 18.49
N ASP A 45 10.10 19.00 18.12
CA ASP A 45 10.91 19.84 19.00
C ASP A 45 10.14 21.09 19.44
N PRO A 46 10.25 21.50 20.71
CA PRO A 46 9.72 22.79 21.16
C PRO A 46 10.31 23.93 20.31
N LYS A 47 9.45 24.81 19.78
CA LYS A 47 9.86 25.90 18.87
C LYS A 47 11.00 26.77 19.42
N LEU A 48 11.01 27.02 20.73
CA LEU A 48 12.07 27.82 21.37
C LEU A 48 13.41 27.08 21.37
N LEU A 49 13.41 25.79 21.69
CA LEU A 49 14.62 24.96 21.67
C LEU A 49 15.22 24.93 20.27
N TYR A 50 14.39 24.67 19.25
CA TYR A 50 14.81 24.72 17.85
C TYR A 50 15.45 26.06 17.48
N LYS A 51 14.80 27.19 17.82
CA LYS A 51 15.33 28.54 17.53
C LYS A 51 16.68 28.79 18.19
N VAL A 52 16.87 28.37 19.44
CA VAL A 52 18.14 28.55 20.17
C VAL A 52 19.24 27.69 19.56
N VAL A 53 18.98 26.40 19.34
CA VAL A 53 19.98 25.46 18.80
C VAL A 53 20.36 25.84 17.36
N HIS A 54 19.37 26.04 16.48
CA HIS A 54 19.61 26.41 15.09
C HIS A 54 20.22 27.81 14.96
N GLY A 55 19.82 28.76 15.80
CA GLY A 55 20.45 30.09 15.84
C GLY A 55 21.91 30.03 16.28
N THR A 56 22.23 29.20 17.27
CA THR A 56 23.61 28.97 17.74
C THR A 56 24.45 28.34 16.64
N PHE A 57 23.91 27.34 15.93
CA PHE A 57 24.56 26.72 14.78
C PHE A 57 24.92 27.74 13.70
N LYS A 58 23.95 28.56 13.26
CA LYS A 58 24.19 29.58 12.22
C LYS A 58 25.23 30.61 12.65
N GLN A 59 25.16 31.09 13.90
CA GLN A 59 26.15 32.03 14.42
C GLN A 59 27.55 31.39 14.46
N TRP A 60 27.64 30.13 14.88
CA TRP A 60 28.91 29.41 14.94
C TRP A 60 29.51 29.20 13.54
N VAL A 61 28.72 28.76 12.57
CA VAL A 61 29.14 28.61 11.17
C VAL A 61 29.64 29.95 10.63
N SER A 62 28.83 31.01 10.73
CA SER A 62 29.21 32.34 10.24
C SER A 62 30.52 32.85 10.87
N SER A 63 30.68 32.73 12.20
CA SER A 63 31.87 33.22 12.89
C SER A 63 33.14 32.40 12.65
N ASN A 64 33.04 31.18 12.11
CA ASN A 64 34.19 30.30 11.85
C ASN A 64 34.46 30.07 10.35
N ALA A 65 33.52 30.45 9.49
CA ALA A 65 33.71 30.52 8.04
C ALA A 65 34.44 31.80 7.60
N ASP A 66 34.44 32.84 8.47
CA ASP A 66 35.13 34.10 8.22
C ASP A 66 36.63 33.90 7.91
N GLY A 67 37.03 34.28 6.70
CA GLY A 67 38.42 34.22 6.25
C GLY A 67 38.82 32.92 5.54
N ILE A 68 37.89 31.99 5.32
CA ILE A 68 38.13 30.83 4.43
C ILE A 68 38.25 31.36 2.99
N PRO A 69 39.37 31.13 2.29
CA PRO A 69 39.56 31.60 0.92
C PRO A 69 38.69 30.80 -0.04
N VAL A 70 37.71 31.47 -0.66
CA VAL A 70 36.85 30.87 -1.68
C VAL A 70 37.61 30.82 -3.01
N PRO A 71 37.68 29.67 -3.68
CA PRO A 71 38.30 29.56 -5.00
C PRO A 71 37.55 30.36 -6.06
N ASP A 72 38.26 31.00 -6.99
CA ASP A 72 37.66 31.77 -8.10
C ASP A 72 37.05 30.87 -9.21
N ASP A 73 37.25 29.56 -9.13
CA ASP A 73 36.88 28.56 -10.14
C ASP A 73 35.68 27.68 -9.74
N LEU A 74 34.77 28.19 -8.90
CA LEU A 74 33.56 27.44 -8.50
C LEU A 74 32.58 27.21 -9.66
N ASP A 75 32.59 28.06 -10.69
CA ASP A 75 31.75 27.91 -11.88
C ASP A 75 32.38 26.99 -12.96
N ASP A 76 33.51 26.34 -12.68
CA ASP A 76 34.15 25.43 -13.63
C ASP A 76 33.27 24.17 -13.88
N PRO A 77 32.90 23.88 -15.13
CA PRO A 77 32.03 22.74 -15.45
C PRO A 77 32.60 21.38 -15.02
N GLY A 78 33.93 21.22 -15.06
CA GLY A 78 34.59 19.98 -14.64
C GLY A 78 34.51 19.77 -13.13
N ARG A 79 34.70 20.85 -12.36
CA ARG A 79 34.51 20.84 -10.90
C ARG A 79 33.07 20.56 -10.51
N ILE A 80 32.10 21.18 -11.19
CA ILE A 80 30.67 20.94 -10.96
C ILE A 80 30.33 19.46 -11.23
N ALA A 81 30.82 18.89 -12.33
CA ALA A 81 30.59 17.48 -12.66
C ALA A 81 31.20 16.52 -11.61
N LEU A 82 32.41 16.81 -11.14
CA LEU A 82 33.05 16.04 -10.07
C LEU A 82 32.26 16.14 -8.75
N GLY A 83 31.81 17.34 -8.40
CA GLY A 83 30.93 17.59 -7.26
C GLY A 83 29.61 16.83 -7.35
N ALA A 84 28.99 16.79 -8.53
CA ALA A 84 27.75 16.06 -8.79
C ALA A 84 27.91 14.57 -8.49
N GLN A 85 29.03 13.98 -8.92
CA GLN A 85 29.35 12.56 -8.67
C GLN A 85 29.54 12.27 -7.18
N HIS A 86 30.30 13.11 -6.48
CA HIS A 86 30.48 12.98 -5.03
C HIS A 86 29.16 13.13 -4.27
N TYR A 87 28.33 14.09 -4.67
CA TYR A 87 27.02 14.34 -4.07
C TYR A 87 26.06 13.16 -4.29
N ALA A 88 26.00 12.63 -5.52
CA ALA A 88 25.14 11.50 -5.88
C ALA A 88 25.39 10.27 -5.02
N GLN A 89 26.65 9.98 -4.76
CA GLN A 89 27.06 8.78 -4.01
C GLN A 89 26.82 8.94 -2.49
N ASN A 90 26.97 10.15 -1.95
CA ASN A 90 27.11 10.34 -0.50
C ASN A 90 26.00 11.21 0.14
N CYS A 91 25.47 12.19 -0.59
CA CYS A 91 24.64 13.26 -0.02
C CYS A 91 23.16 13.12 -0.39
N THR A 92 22.86 12.67 -1.62
CA THR A 92 21.50 12.63 -2.19
C THR A 92 20.50 11.85 -1.34
N ARG A 93 20.97 10.85 -0.57
CA ARG A 93 20.09 10.02 0.27
C ARG A 93 19.44 10.76 1.42
N CYS A 94 20.12 11.77 1.95
CA CYS A 94 19.61 12.57 3.05
C CYS A 94 19.04 13.90 2.53
N HIS A 95 19.67 14.48 1.52
CA HIS A 95 19.40 15.84 1.08
C HIS A 95 18.51 15.95 -0.17
N GLY A 96 18.21 14.84 -0.85
CA GLY A 96 17.53 14.84 -2.15
C GLY A 96 18.49 15.27 -3.27
N GLY A 97 17.99 15.27 -4.50
CA GLY A 97 18.74 15.74 -5.68
C GLY A 97 17.87 16.67 -6.54
N PRO A 98 18.41 17.26 -7.61
CA PRO A 98 17.64 18.11 -8.51
C PRO A 98 16.38 17.41 -9.02
N GLY A 99 15.19 17.95 -8.70
CA GLY A 99 13.88 17.38 -9.03
C GLY A 99 13.54 16.04 -8.34
N LEU A 100 14.35 15.59 -7.37
CA LEU A 100 14.15 14.36 -6.61
C LEU A 100 13.79 14.69 -5.15
N GLY A 101 12.76 14.03 -4.62
CA GLY A 101 12.36 14.17 -3.22
C GLY A 101 13.39 13.64 -2.23
N GLN A 102 13.25 14.03 -0.96
CA GLN A 102 14.07 13.45 0.12
C GLN A 102 13.54 12.09 0.57
N ASN A 103 14.47 11.18 0.90
CA ASN A 103 14.15 9.87 1.46
C ASN A 103 13.28 10.02 2.74
N PRO A 104 12.20 9.23 2.91
CA PRO A 104 11.36 9.25 4.12
C PRO A 104 12.13 9.05 5.43
N MET A 105 13.21 8.27 5.43
CA MET A 105 14.10 8.13 6.59
C MET A 105 14.79 9.44 6.93
N ALA A 106 15.24 10.20 5.93
CA ALA A 106 15.79 11.53 6.15
C ALA A 106 14.72 12.47 6.73
N LEU A 107 13.49 12.45 6.20
CA LEU A 107 12.38 13.24 6.72
C LEU A 107 12.01 12.87 8.18
N ALA A 108 12.23 11.63 8.58
CA ALA A 108 12.00 11.15 9.94
C ALA A 108 13.17 11.42 10.91
N MET A 109 14.35 11.81 10.43
CA MET A 109 15.51 12.12 11.28
C MET A 109 15.31 13.40 12.11
N LYS A 110 15.97 13.45 13.28
CA LYS A 110 16.06 14.62 14.16
C LYS A 110 17.53 14.96 14.46
N PRO A 111 18.01 16.16 14.10
CA PRO A 111 17.34 17.16 13.28
C PRO A 111 17.10 16.65 11.84
N THR A 112 16.01 17.10 11.22
CA THR A 112 15.67 16.71 9.85
C THR A 112 16.66 17.34 8.86
N PRO A 113 17.38 16.55 8.03
CA PRO A 113 18.23 17.05 6.97
C PRO A 113 17.45 18.00 6.06
N GLN A 114 18.04 19.12 5.71
CA GLN A 114 17.37 20.10 4.86
C GLN A 114 17.34 19.63 3.41
N HIS A 115 16.22 19.89 2.73
CA HIS A 115 16.12 19.80 1.27
C HIS A 115 16.98 20.92 0.67
N LEU A 116 18.17 20.59 0.19
CA LEU A 116 19.17 21.61 -0.17
C LEU A 116 18.69 22.61 -1.22
N PRO A 117 18.00 22.22 -2.31
CA PRO A 117 17.45 23.19 -3.27
C PRO A 117 16.65 24.32 -2.62
N ALA A 118 15.96 24.08 -1.50
CA ALA A 118 15.12 25.09 -0.85
C ALA A 118 15.87 26.05 0.10
N VAL A 119 17.14 25.76 0.45
CA VAL A 119 17.85 26.45 1.54
C VAL A 119 19.28 26.87 1.24
N ILE A 120 19.87 26.44 0.13
CA ILE A 120 21.29 26.70 -0.20
C ILE A 120 21.64 28.19 -0.23
N ASP A 121 20.73 29.05 -0.68
CA ASP A 121 20.93 30.50 -0.77
C ASP A 121 21.00 31.21 0.60
N GLN A 122 20.68 30.50 1.68
CA GLN A 122 20.78 31.03 3.03
C GLN A 122 22.22 31.03 3.57
N PHE A 123 23.16 30.39 2.86
CA PHE A 123 24.55 30.23 3.27
C PHE A 123 25.50 30.74 2.18
N THR A 124 26.63 31.31 2.59
CA THR A 124 27.74 31.68 1.70
C THR A 124 28.59 30.45 1.34
N ASP A 125 29.46 30.56 0.32
CA ASP A 125 30.31 29.44 -0.13
C ASP A 125 31.26 28.96 0.97
N ALA A 126 31.85 29.91 1.71
CA ALA A 126 32.70 29.64 2.86
C ALA A 126 31.93 28.91 3.99
N GLU A 127 30.67 29.26 4.20
CA GLU A 127 29.82 28.60 5.20
C GLU A 127 29.42 27.18 4.77
N LEU A 128 29.06 26.98 3.49
CA LEU A 128 28.79 25.64 2.95
C LEU A 128 30.01 24.74 3.04
N PHE A 129 31.18 25.26 2.65
CA PHE A 129 32.46 24.55 2.82
C PHE A 129 32.70 24.18 4.27
N PHE A 130 32.53 25.12 5.20
CA PHE A 130 32.77 24.87 6.62
C PHE A 130 31.81 23.82 7.20
N ILE A 131 30.52 23.86 6.81
CA ILE A 131 29.53 22.86 7.21
C ILE A 131 29.91 21.48 6.70
N LEU A 132 30.32 21.35 5.43
CA LEU A 132 30.75 20.07 4.86
C LEU A 132 32.04 19.57 5.54
N GLN A 133 32.98 20.47 5.82
CA GLN A 133 34.25 20.13 6.46
C GLN A 133 34.06 19.63 7.90
N LYS A 134 33.19 20.30 8.68
CA LYS A 134 33.05 20.04 10.12
C LYS A 134 31.86 19.16 10.49
N GLY A 135 30.91 18.97 9.58
CA GLY A 135 29.64 18.30 9.86
C GLY A 135 28.80 19.06 10.88
N VAL A 136 27.78 18.40 11.43
CA VAL A 136 26.91 18.97 12.45
C VAL A 136 26.78 18.02 13.63
N MET A 137 27.33 18.42 14.77
CA MET A 137 27.30 17.64 16.00
C MET A 137 25.85 17.32 16.44
N MET A 138 25.63 16.13 17.00
CA MET A 138 24.30 15.64 17.41
C MET A 138 23.29 15.58 16.25
N SER A 139 23.79 15.35 15.03
CA SER A 139 22.99 15.05 13.85
C SER A 139 23.59 13.90 13.06
N ALA A 140 22.87 13.43 12.04
CA ALA A 140 23.37 12.45 11.09
C ALA A 140 24.29 13.05 10.00
N MET A 141 24.66 14.34 10.09
CA MET A 141 25.57 15.00 9.16
C MET A 141 27.03 14.87 9.64
N PRO A 142 27.83 13.94 9.06
CA PRO A 142 29.21 13.74 9.47
C PRO A 142 30.11 14.89 9.02
N ALA A 143 31.28 15.00 9.65
CA ALA A 143 32.39 15.80 9.13
C ALA A 143 32.97 15.13 7.88
N TRP A 144 33.69 15.90 7.06
CA TRP A 144 34.40 15.32 5.92
C TRP A 144 35.42 14.28 6.41
N PRO A 145 35.43 13.06 5.85
CA PRO A 145 36.18 11.94 6.42
C PRO A 145 37.70 12.04 6.19
N ALA A 146 38.14 12.86 5.23
CA ALA A 146 39.54 13.03 4.86
C ALA A 146 40.06 14.41 5.27
N GLU A 147 41.14 14.45 6.05
CA GLU A 147 41.83 15.70 6.39
C GLU A 147 42.70 16.19 5.22
N GLY A 148 42.76 17.51 5.01
CA GLY A 148 43.64 18.13 3.99
C GLY A 148 43.18 17.98 2.54
N ARG A 149 41.95 17.49 2.31
CA ARG A 149 41.32 17.34 0.98
C ARG A 149 40.21 18.36 0.75
N ASP A 150 40.55 19.62 1.01
CA ASP A 150 39.62 20.75 0.84
C ASP A 150 39.13 20.89 -0.62
N ASP A 151 39.90 20.38 -1.58
CA ASP A 151 39.54 20.31 -3.00
C ASP A 151 38.25 19.51 -3.29
N GLU A 152 38.03 18.42 -2.56
CA GLU A 152 36.83 17.57 -2.72
C GLU A 152 35.58 18.30 -2.18
N ILE A 153 35.77 19.03 -1.08
CA ILE A 153 34.72 19.82 -0.44
C ILE A 153 34.30 20.97 -1.36
N TRP A 154 35.27 21.70 -1.92
CA TRP A 154 34.98 22.80 -2.87
C TRP A 154 34.31 22.31 -4.15
N SER A 155 34.63 21.10 -4.62
CA SER A 155 33.92 20.49 -5.74
C SER A 155 32.46 20.24 -5.42
N THR A 156 32.18 19.75 -4.20
CA THR A 156 30.80 19.55 -3.71
C THR A 156 30.05 20.88 -3.55
N VAL A 157 30.71 21.93 -3.04
CA VAL A 157 30.12 23.29 -2.95
C VAL A 157 29.76 23.83 -4.34
N ALA A 158 30.66 23.69 -5.32
CA ALA A 158 30.42 24.10 -6.71
C ALA A 158 29.17 23.45 -7.30
N PHE A 159 28.98 22.13 -7.07
CA PHE A 159 27.77 21.44 -7.50
C PHE A 159 26.52 21.88 -6.73
N ILE A 160 26.58 21.95 -5.40
CA ILE A 160 25.44 22.31 -4.56
C ILE A 160 24.89 23.68 -4.96
N ARG A 161 25.72 24.62 -5.42
CA ARG A 161 25.28 25.92 -5.94
C ARG A 161 24.40 25.85 -7.19
N GLN A 162 24.52 24.80 -7.99
CA GLN A 162 23.75 24.61 -9.22
C GLN A 162 22.48 23.78 -8.98
N ILE A 163 22.27 23.26 -7.77
CA ILE A 163 21.28 22.21 -7.50
C ILE A 163 19.81 22.67 -7.65
N ASP A 164 19.52 23.95 -7.44
CA ASP A 164 18.16 24.50 -7.51
C ASP A 164 17.69 24.74 -8.96
N ASP A 165 18.61 25.16 -9.84
CA ASP A 165 18.32 25.47 -11.24
C ASP A 165 18.47 24.26 -12.19
N MET A 166 19.03 23.15 -11.71
CA MET A 166 19.35 21.98 -12.53
C MET A 166 18.13 21.07 -12.78
N SER A 167 17.92 20.67 -14.03
CA SER A 167 16.88 19.68 -14.36
C SER A 167 17.28 18.25 -13.97
N VAL A 168 16.30 17.36 -13.74
CA VAL A 168 16.56 15.93 -13.48
C VAL A 168 17.42 15.31 -14.58
N ALA A 169 17.12 15.61 -15.85
CA ALA A 169 17.84 15.05 -17.00
C ALA A 169 19.30 15.52 -17.04
N GLU A 170 19.55 16.80 -16.75
CA GLU A 170 20.90 17.38 -16.69
C GLU A 170 21.72 16.77 -15.55
N TYR A 171 21.10 16.60 -14.37
CA TYR A 171 21.72 15.94 -13.23
C TYR A 171 22.09 14.49 -13.57
N MET A 172 21.17 13.72 -14.15
CA MET A 172 21.42 12.32 -14.53
C MET A 172 22.58 12.20 -15.53
N ASN A 173 22.68 13.09 -16.52
CA ASN A 173 23.80 13.09 -17.46
C ASN A 173 25.17 13.29 -16.79
N LEU A 174 25.23 14.05 -15.68
CA LEU A 174 26.47 14.26 -14.94
C LEU A 174 26.88 13.03 -14.12
N VAL A 175 25.90 12.27 -13.59
CA VAL A 175 26.15 11.18 -12.64
C VAL A 175 26.18 9.79 -13.30
N THR A 176 25.54 9.64 -14.45
CA THR A 176 25.50 8.40 -15.24
C THR A 176 25.90 8.67 -16.70
N PRO A 177 27.19 8.90 -16.98
CA PRO A 177 27.65 9.08 -18.36
C PRO A 177 27.47 7.76 -19.15
N GLU A 178 27.04 7.89 -20.42
CA GLU A 178 27.02 6.79 -21.38
C GLU A 178 28.41 6.13 -21.45
N PRO A 179 28.53 4.81 -21.24
CA PRO A 179 29.83 4.15 -21.22
C PRO A 179 30.44 4.18 -22.64
N THR A 180 31.44 5.03 -22.85
CA THR A 180 32.37 4.88 -23.97
C THR A 180 33.28 3.69 -23.67
N GLU A 181 33.16 2.61 -24.45
CA GLU A 181 34.02 1.40 -24.45
C GLU A 181 34.95 1.28 -23.23
N VAL A 182 34.39 0.87 -22.09
CA VAL A 182 35.18 0.63 -20.87
C VAL A 182 35.85 -0.74 -21.04
N PRO A 183 37.19 -0.86 -20.93
CA PRO A 183 37.86 -2.16 -20.97
C PRO A 183 37.32 -3.07 -19.87
N GLU A 184 36.95 -4.30 -20.20
CA GLU A 184 36.59 -5.32 -19.21
C GLU A 184 37.75 -5.49 -18.22
N MET A 185 37.48 -5.28 -16.93
CA MET A 185 38.41 -5.64 -15.86
C MET A 185 38.14 -7.10 -15.45
N ASP A 186 39.09 -7.99 -15.74
CA ASP A 186 39.08 -9.39 -15.30
C ASP A 186 39.39 -9.45 -13.79
N PHE A 187 38.37 -9.70 -12.97
CA PHE A 187 38.52 -9.85 -11.52
C PHE A 187 39.04 -11.23 -11.08
N GLY A 188 39.41 -12.11 -12.03
CA GLY A 188 39.89 -13.46 -11.73
C GLY A 188 38.81 -14.38 -11.14
N LEU A 189 39.08 -15.69 -11.17
CA LEU A 189 38.16 -16.69 -10.62
C LEU A 189 38.00 -16.50 -9.10
N LEU A 190 36.77 -16.21 -8.66
CA LEU A 190 36.38 -16.25 -7.25
C LEU A 190 36.81 -17.61 -6.67
N ALA A 191 37.64 -17.58 -5.63
CA ALA A 191 38.05 -18.79 -4.92
C ALA A 191 36.81 -19.51 -4.40
N SER A 192 36.77 -20.84 -4.52
CA SER A 192 35.71 -21.67 -3.95
C SER A 192 35.60 -21.38 -2.46
N ALA A 193 34.39 -21.05 -1.99
CA ALA A 193 34.12 -20.86 -0.57
C ALA A 193 34.47 -22.13 0.20
N GLU A 194 35.60 -22.13 0.92
CA GLU A 194 35.89 -23.14 1.94
C GLU A 194 34.86 -22.98 3.08
N GLU A 195 34.47 -24.11 3.67
CA GLU A 195 33.47 -24.20 4.75
C GLU A 195 33.75 -23.17 5.86
N MET A 196 32.78 -22.30 6.11
CA MET A 196 32.87 -21.30 7.19
C MET A 196 33.01 -21.99 8.56
N ASP A 197 34.14 -21.75 9.22
CA ASP A 197 34.36 -22.09 10.62
C ASP A 197 33.58 -21.12 11.54
N PHE A 198 32.46 -21.60 12.08
CA PHE A 198 31.56 -20.83 12.95
C PHE A 198 32.11 -20.55 14.36
N TYR A 199 33.37 -20.91 14.68
CA TYR A 199 33.97 -20.68 16.00
C TYR A 199 35.10 -19.63 16.04
N VAL A 200 35.37 -18.92 14.94
CA VAL A 200 36.34 -17.82 14.95
C VAL A 200 35.65 -16.52 15.39
N THR A 201 35.76 -16.19 16.67
CA THR A 201 35.54 -14.82 17.16
C THR A 201 36.73 -13.96 16.78
N ARG A 202 36.67 -13.34 15.60
CA ARG A 202 37.43 -12.13 15.29
C ARG A 202 36.43 -11.02 15.02
N TYR A 203 36.49 -9.94 15.78
CA TYR A 203 35.86 -8.67 15.41
C TYR A 203 36.63 -8.08 14.21
N PRO A 204 35.97 -7.72 13.11
CA PRO A 204 36.58 -6.88 12.09
C PRO A 204 35.68 -5.68 11.82
N MET A 205 35.76 -4.64 12.67
CA MET A 205 35.18 -3.34 12.34
C MET A 205 36.13 -2.47 11.50
N GLU A 206 37.32 -2.95 11.13
CA GLU A 206 38.33 -2.10 10.48
C GLU A 206 38.80 -2.57 9.09
N GLU A 207 38.34 -3.70 8.54
CA GLU A 207 38.97 -4.25 7.32
C GLU A 207 38.07 -4.46 6.07
N HIS A 208 36.76 -4.17 6.12
CA HIS A 208 35.86 -4.40 4.97
C HIS A 208 34.96 -3.20 4.60
N LEU A 209 35.53 -1.99 4.51
CA LEU A 209 34.78 -0.79 4.11
C LEU A 209 34.74 -0.46 2.59
N TYR A 210 35.35 -1.24 1.68
CA TYR A 210 35.54 -0.73 0.30
C TYR A 210 35.46 -1.77 -0.85
N ALA A 211 34.44 -2.62 -0.93
CA ALA A 211 34.29 -3.54 -2.08
C ALA A 211 32.89 -3.61 -2.75
N ALA A 212 31.92 -2.77 -2.35
CA ALA A 212 30.66 -2.61 -3.11
C ALA A 212 30.04 -1.24 -2.77
N PRO A 213 29.41 -0.54 -3.74
CA PRO A 213 28.92 0.80 -3.52
C PRO A 213 27.80 0.79 -2.47
N THR A 214 27.85 1.73 -1.55
CA THR A 214 26.93 1.83 -0.42
C THR A 214 25.51 2.21 -0.85
N GLY A 215 25.18 2.33 -2.15
CA GLY A 215 23.79 2.21 -2.66
C GLY A 215 23.33 3.07 -3.85
N GLY A 216 22.16 2.68 -4.36
CA GLY A 216 21.46 3.20 -5.55
C GLY A 216 21.63 2.30 -6.78
N PHE A 217 20.52 1.81 -7.34
CA PHE A 217 20.53 0.93 -8.51
C PHE A 217 20.87 1.71 -9.78
N ALA A 218 21.91 1.32 -10.51
CA ALA A 218 22.05 1.74 -11.89
C ALA A 218 21.04 0.97 -12.77
N ASP A 219 20.37 1.63 -13.72
CA ASP A 219 19.31 1.02 -14.55
C ASP A 219 19.79 -0.20 -15.38
N TYR A 220 21.10 -0.38 -15.57
CA TYR A 220 21.69 -1.55 -16.24
C TYR A 220 22.01 -2.73 -15.29
N ALA A 221 21.81 -2.60 -13.98
CA ALA A 221 22.24 -3.57 -12.97
C ALA A 221 21.23 -4.70 -12.66
N LEU A 222 20.26 -4.95 -13.55
CA LEU A 222 19.32 -6.09 -13.42
C LEU A 222 19.99 -7.47 -13.57
N SER A 223 21.30 -7.55 -13.81
CA SER A 223 22.07 -8.80 -13.93
C SER A 223 22.83 -9.20 -12.66
N GLY A 224 22.30 -8.93 -11.46
CA GLY A 224 22.76 -9.65 -10.25
C GLY A 224 22.47 -9.01 -8.88
N VAL A 225 22.44 -7.68 -8.77
CA VAL A 225 22.42 -6.99 -7.46
C VAL A 225 21.00 -6.87 -6.86
N PRO A 226 19.95 -6.45 -7.60
CA PRO A 226 18.59 -6.33 -7.04
C PRO A 226 18.03 -7.67 -6.58
N VAL A 227 18.13 -8.72 -7.41
CA VAL A 227 17.63 -10.06 -7.06
C VAL A 227 18.37 -10.63 -5.85
N ALA A 228 19.69 -10.42 -5.73
CA ALA A 228 20.44 -10.87 -4.56
C ALA A 228 19.98 -10.18 -3.25
N GLN A 229 19.64 -8.89 -3.32
CA GLN A 229 19.10 -8.15 -2.17
C GLN A 229 17.67 -8.58 -1.85
N CYS A 230 16.80 -8.75 -2.85
CA CYS A 230 15.45 -9.28 -2.67
C CYS A 230 15.49 -10.70 -2.07
N ALA A 231 16.38 -11.56 -2.58
CA ALA A 231 16.56 -12.94 -2.14
C ALA A 231 17.04 -13.06 -0.68
N THR A 232 17.65 -12.01 -0.12
CA THR A 232 18.05 -11.99 1.31
C THR A 232 16.83 -12.15 2.23
N CYS A 233 15.67 -11.65 1.80
CA CYS A 233 14.41 -11.79 2.54
C CYS A 233 13.46 -12.80 1.89
N HIS A 234 13.30 -12.70 0.57
CA HIS A 234 12.33 -13.49 -0.19
C HIS A 234 12.85 -14.84 -0.67
N GLY A 235 14.13 -15.16 -0.47
CA GLY A 235 14.74 -16.38 -1.00
C GLY A 235 15.12 -16.26 -2.47
N THR A 236 16.11 -17.06 -2.89
CA THR A 236 16.53 -17.16 -4.29
C THR A 236 15.47 -17.84 -5.17
N ASP A 237 14.57 -18.59 -4.54
CA ASP A 237 13.39 -19.22 -5.14
C ASP A 237 12.12 -18.37 -4.97
N GLY A 238 12.21 -17.22 -4.28
CA GLY A 238 11.05 -16.36 -4.01
C GLY A 238 10.08 -16.92 -2.96
N SER A 239 10.39 -17.99 -2.24
CA SER A 239 9.49 -18.66 -1.29
C SER A 239 9.27 -17.92 0.03
N GLY A 240 10.16 -16.98 0.38
CA GLY A 240 10.24 -16.34 1.69
C GLY A 240 11.02 -17.13 2.75
N ALA A 241 11.61 -18.28 2.39
CA ALA A 241 12.27 -19.19 3.34
C ALA A 241 13.36 -18.56 4.24
N PRO A 242 14.24 -17.64 3.77
CA PRO A 242 15.30 -17.08 4.62
C PRO A 242 14.81 -16.34 5.87
N THR A 243 13.54 -15.94 5.89
CA THR A 243 12.92 -15.22 7.00
C THR A 243 11.91 -16.07 7.77
N GLY A 244 11.87 -17.39 7.52
CA GLY A 244 10.83 -18.27 8.08
C GLY A 244 9.43 -17.91 7.58
N GLY A 245 9.32 -17.34 6.37
CA GLY A 245 8.04 -16.90 5.80
C GLY A 245 7.54 -15.55 6.34
N GLU A 246 8.36 -14.76 7.02
CA GLU A 246 7.99 -13.39 7.41
C GLU A 246 7.92 -12.44 6.20
N ALA A 247 8.83 -12.64 5.25
CA ALA A 247 8.72 -12.11 3.91
C ALA A 247 7.77 -13.00 3.09
N PRO A 248 6.86 -12.42 2.28
CA PRO A 248 5.93 -13.20 1.49
C PRO A 248 6.64 -14.02 0.42
N ASN A 249 6.00 -15.15 0.10
CA ASN A 249 6.23 -15.92 -1.10
C ASN A 249 5.79 -15.11 -2.32
N LEU A 250 6.76 -14.72 -3.14
CA LEU A 250 6.57 -13.97 -4.38
C LEU A 250 6.36 -14.89 -5.58
N SER A 251 6.83 -16.14 -5.53
CA SER A 251 6.77 -17.11 -6.65
C SER A 251 5.34 -17.55 -7.00
N ILE A 252 4.41 -17.35 -6.07
CA ILE A 252 2.99 -17.66 -6.25
C ILE A 252 2.20 -16.49 -6.83
N GLN A 253 2.79 -15.29 -6.97
CA GLN A 253 2.06 -14.07 -7.35
C GLN A 253 2.14 -13.76 -8.83
N SER A 254 1.13 -13.09 -9.37
CA SER A 254 1.17 -12.60 -10.76
C SER A 254 2.16 -11.43 -10.92
N PRO A 255 2.77 -11.25 -12.10
CA PRO A 255 3.61 -10.09 -12.38
C PRO A 255 2.89 -8.76 -12.15
N ALA A 256 1.60 -8.70 -12.53
CA ALA A 256 0.76 -7.52 -12.36
C ALA A 256 0.56 -7.16 -10.88
N TYR A 257 0.30 -8.15 -10.02
CA TYR A 257 0.14 -7.92 -8.59
C TYR A 257 1.45 -7.50 -7.91
N ILE A 258 2.59 -8.12 -8.27
CA ILE A 258 3.90 -7.73 -7.73
C ILE A 258 4.23 -6.28 -8.11
N LYS A 259 4.01 -5.91 -9.37
CA LYS A 259 4.19 -4.53 -9.86
C LYS A 259 3.35 -3.56 -9.04
N ALA A 260 2.04 -3.82 -8.93
CA ALA A 260 1.12 -2.96 -8.19
C ALA A 260 1.54 -2.82 -6.72
N ALA A 261 1.91 -3.91 -6.06
CA ALA A 261 2.38 -3.89 -4.68
C ALA A 261 3.63 -3.02 -4.49
N LEU A 262 4.62 -3.15 -5.38
CA LEU A 262 5.85 -2.34 -5.33
C LEU A 262 5.54 -0.85 -5.57
N GLN A 263 4.68 -0.54 -6.55
CA GLN A 263 4.25 0.84 -6.82
C GLN A 263 3.51 1.44 -5.61
N SER A 264 2.58 0.71 -4.99
CA SER A 264 1.88 1.19 -3.79
C SER A 264 2.82 1.37 -2.59
N TYR A 265 3.87 0.55 -2.44
CA TYR A 265 4.88 0.79 -1.41
C TYR A 265 5.72 2.04 -1.70
N ALA A 266 6.11 2.27 -2.96
CA ALA A 266 6.88 3.45 -3.36
C ALA A 266 6.07 4.75 -3.22
N ALA A 267 4.78 4.71 -3.55
CA ALA A 267 3.86 5.84 -3.41
C ALA A 267 3.44 6.11 -1.95
N GLY A 268 3.63 5.13 -1.06
CA GLY A 268 3.23 5.22 0.34
C GLY A 268 1.79 4.76 0.62
N ASP A 269 1.03 4.39 -0.41
CA ASP A 269 -0.35 3.87 -0.29
C ASP A 269 -0.43 2.53 0.46
N ARG A 270 0.63 1.73 0.35
CA ARG A 270 0.83 0.49 1.12
C ARG A 270 1.94 0.71 2.15
N HIS A 271 1.65 0.40 3.40
CA HIS A 271 2.54 0.70 4.51
C HIS A 271 3.46 -0.48 4.88
N SER A 272 4.75 -0.22 5.01
CA SER A 272 5.75 -1.16 5.52
C SER A 272 7.08 -0.46 5.77
N GLY A 273 7.58 -0.49 7.01
CA GLY A 273 8.87 0.10 7.37
C GLY A 273 10.08 -0.48 6.62
N TYR A 274 9.97 -1.69 6.05
CA TYR A 274 11.00 -2.30 5.21
C TYR A 274 10.73 -2.11 3.72
N MET A 275 9.63 -2.68 3.21
CA MET A 275 9.31 -2.64 1.78
C MET A 275 9.09 -1.25 1.20
N GLN A 276 8.63 -0.24 1.98
CA GLN A 276 8.57 1.14 1.46
C GLN A 276 9.98 1.69 1.19
N VAL A 277 10.96 1.38 2.05
CA VAL A 277 12.36 1.79 1.85
C VAL A 277 12.96 1.11 0.61
N VAL A 278 12.67 -0.18 0.42
CA VAL A 278 13.12 -0.92 -0.76
C VAL A 278 12.47 -0.37 -2.03
N ALA A 279 11.14 -0.24 -2.05
CA ALA A 279 10.40 0.14 -3.24
C ALA A 279 10.62 1.60 -3.67
N ALA A 280 10.79 2.52 -2.73
CA ALA A 280 11.06 3.93 -3.03
C ALA A 280 12.42 4.17 -3.73
N GLN A 281 13.27 3.15 -3.80
CA GLN A 281 14.56 3.21 -4.50
C GLN A 281 14.53 2.56 -5.89
N LEU A 282 13.39 1.98 -6.31
CA LEU A 282 13.26 1.30 -7.60
C LEU A 282 12.74 2.25 -8.67
N SER A 283 13.28 2.17 -9.88
CA SER A 283 12.68 2.78 -11.06
C SER A 283 11.49 1.95 -11.57
N ASP A 284 10.57 2.55 -12.34
CA ASP A 284 9.42 1.82 -12.91
C ASP A 284 9.86 0.62 -13.77
N ALA A 285 10.96 0.77 -14.52
CA ALA A 285 11.54 -0.32 -15.31
C ALA A 285 12.07 -1.47 -14.44
N GLN A 286 12.64 -1.17 -13.27
CA GLN A 286 13.08 -2.18 -12.31
C GLN A 286 11.89 -2.89 -11.64
N ILE A 287 10.83 -2.15 -11.31
CA ILE A 287 9.59 -2.73 -10.78
C ILE A 287 9.00 -3.71 -11.81
N ASP A 288 8.93 -3.30 -13.09
CA ASP A 288 8.43 -4.15 -14.18
C ASP A 288 9.28 -5.41 -14.37
N ALA A 289 10.60 -5.27 -14.31
CA ALA A 289 11.52 -6.41 -14.40
C ALA A 289 11.37 -7.37 -13.22
N LEU A 290 11.24 -6.86 -11.99
CA LEU A 290 11.07 -7.66 -10.78
C LEU A 290 9.73 -8.39 -10.76
N GLY A 291 8.64 -7.74 -11.20
CA GLY A 291 7.34 -8.39 -11.35
C GLY A 291 7.40 -9.58 -12.30
N ASN A 292 8.04 -9.43 -13.46
CA ASN A 292 8.25 -10.51 -14.42
C ASN A 292 9.21 -11.59 -13.92
N TYR A 293 10.25 -11.21 -13.17
CA TYR A 293 11.20 -12.17 -12.63
C TYR A 293 10.52 -13.11 -11.62
N TYR A 294 9.89 -12.57 -10.58
CA TYR A 294 9.28 -13.37 -9.53
C TYR A 294 7.97 -14.04 -9.97
N GLY A 295 7.13 -13.36 -10.74
CA GLY A 295 5.80 -13.88 -11.12
C GLY A 295 5.77 -14.69 -12.43
N ARG A 296 6.88 -14.79 -13.17
CA ARG A 296 6.92 -15.52 -14.45
C ARG A 296 8.19 -16.34 -14.69
N THR A 297 9.34 -15.92 -14.15
CA THR A 297 10.63 -16.56 -14.43
C THR A 297 10.96 -17.65 -13.41
N LEU A 298 10.62 -17.44 -12.14
CA LEU A 298 10.81 -18.44 -11.09
C LEU A 298 9.69 -19.49 -11.12
N PRO A 299 10.01 -20.76 -10.83
CA PRO A 299 8.97 -21.77 -10.63
C PRO A 299 8.17 -21.44 -9.38
N THR A 300 6.86 -21.70 -9.42
CA THR A 300 6.03 -21.62 -8.24
C THR A 300 6.48 -22.65 -7.21
N VAL A 301 6.81 -22.19 -6.01
CA VAL A 301 7.23 -23.04 -4.89
C VAL A 301 6.33 -22.77 -3.70
N ALA A 302 5.93 -23.82 -2.99
CA ALA A 302 5.22 -23.66 -1.73
C ALA A 302 6.18 -23.10 -0.65
N THR A 303 5.67 -22.27 0.25
CA THR A 303 6.48 -21.85 1.40
C THR A 303 6.80 -23.07 2.27
N THR A 304 8.07 -23.24 2.62
CA THR A 304 8.52 -24.31 3.51
C THR A 304 7.98 -24.10 4.93
N MET A 305 7.32 -25.11 5.49
CA MET A 305 6.83 -25.09 6.88
C MET A 305 7.72 -25.98 7.76
N ASP A 306 8.23 -25.44 8.87
CA ASP A 306 9.03 -26.20 9.84
C ASP A 306 8.18 -27.21 10.63
N THR A 307 6.90 -26.90 10.84
CA THR A 307 5.93 -27.73 11.54
C THR A 307 4.62 -27.78 10.78
N ALA A 308 4.00 -28.95 10.73
CA ALA A 308 2.66 -29.08 10.16
C ALA A 308 1.65 -28.24 10.99
N PRO A 309 0.76 -27.49 10.33
CA PRO A 309 -0.24 -26.68 11.01
C PRO A 309 -1.25 -27.56 11.78
N ASP A 310 -1.87 -26.98 12.81
CA ASP A 310 -2.87 -27.67 13.64
C ASP A 310 -4.06 -28.11 12.79
N ALA A 311 -4.41 -29.40 12.84
CA ALA A 311 -5.48 -29.98 12.04
C ALA A 311 -6.85 -29.36 12.31
N GLU A 312 -7.12 -28.91 13.54
CA GLU A 312 -8.38 -28.24 13.90
C GLU A 312 -8.45 -26.85 13.28
N LEU A 313 -7.33 -26.11 13.29
CA LEU A 313 -7.22 -24.80 12.63
C LEU A 313 -7.33 -24.94 11.10
N VAL A 314 -6.70 -25.95 10.51
CA VAL A 314 -6.81 -26.23 9.07
C VAL A 314 -8.26 -26.54 8.68
N ALA A 315 -8.99 -27.33 9.47
CA ALA A 315 -10.40 -27.63 9.20
C ALA A 315 -11.31 -26.39 9.34
N LEU A 316 -11.06 -25.54 10.34
CA LEU A 316 -11.75 -24.26 10.47
C LEU A 316 -11.47 -23.36 9.25
N GLY A 317 -10.19 -23.24 8.88
CA GLY A 317 -9.75 -22.46 7.74
C GLY A 317 -10.34 -22.95 6.42
N GLU A 318 -10.42 -24.26 6.21
CA GLU A 318 -11.05 -24.88 5.03
C GLU A 318 -12.54 -24.52 4.93
N THR A 319 -13.24 -24.56 6.06
CA THR A 319 -14.66 -24.19 6.12
C THR A 319 -14.84 -22.73 5.71
N LEU A 320 -14.07 -21.81 6.29
CA LEU A 320 -14.13 -20.39 5.96
C LEU A 320 -13.66 -20.10 4.51
N ALA A 321 -12.68 -20.84 4.01
CA ALA A 321 -12.19 -20.68 2.65
C ALA A 321 -13.24 -21.09 1.62
N THR A 322 -13.97 -22.18 1.87
CA THR A 322 -14.92 -22.80 0.92
C THR A 322 -16.35 -22.29 1.03
N GLN A 323 -16.82 -21.98 2.24
CA GLN A 323 -18.21 -21.64 2.52
C GLN A 323 -18.34 -20.24 3.13
N GLY A 324 -17.24 -19.65 3.59
CA GLY A 324 -17.29 -18.45 4.41
C GLY A 324 -18.05 -18.71 5.71
N ARG A 325 -18.54 -17.63 6.30
CA ARG A 325 -19.51 -17.63 7.38
C ARG A 325 -20.42 -16.42 7.21
N PRO A 326 -21.41 -16.50 6.32
CA PRO A 326 -22.19 -15.35 5.90
C PRO A 326 -22.92 -14.64 7.04
N VAL A 327 -23.32 -15.38 8.10
CA VAL A 327 -23.94 -14.82 9.31
C VAL A 327 -23.04 -13.84 10.05
N ASP A 328 -21.73 -14.07 10.04
CA ASP A 328 -20.74 -13.24 10.70
C ASP A 328 -20.12 -12.21 9.73
N GLY A 329 -20.61 -12.16 8.49
CA GLY A 329 -20.14 -11.22 7.46
C GLY A 329 -18.84 -11.64 6.80
N ILE A 330 -18.45 -12.90 6.95
CA ILE A 330 -17.26 -13.45 6.31
C ILE A 330 -17.68 -14.13 5.00
N SER A 331 -17.29 -13.56 3.87
CA SER A 331 -17.43 -14.22 2.55
C SER A 331 -16.46 -15.40 2.43
N ALA A 332 -16.76 -16.36 1.54
CA ALA A 332 -15.83 -17.45 1.29
C ALA A 332 -14.58 -16.89 0.60
N CYS A 333 -13.40 -17.31 1.06
CA CYS A 333 -12.14 -16.75 0.54
C CYS A 333 -11.96 -17.06 -0.95
N TYR A 334 -12.45 -18.22 -1.40
CA TYR A 334 -12.38 -18.64 -2.80
C TYR A 334 -13.24 -17.82 -3.76
N ASP A 335 -14.20 -17.03 -3.25
CA ASP A 335 -15.06 -16.15 -4.08
C ASP A 335 -14.29 -15.01 -4.73
N CYS A 336 -13.08 -14.70 -4.24
CA CYS A 336 -12.22 -13.67 -4.83
C CYS A 336 -10.80 -14.19 -5.12
N HIS A 337 -10.23 -15.02 -4.23
CA HIS A 337 -8.82 -15.40 -4.36
C HIS A 337 -8.55 -16.57 -5.32
N GLY A 338 -9.61 -17.20 -5.87
CA GLY A 338 -9.51 -18.35 -6.79
C GLY A 338 -8.94 -19.62 -6.13
N LYS A 339 -9.20 -20.79 -6.72
CA LYS A 339 -8.68 -22.09 -6.23
C LYS A 339 -7.34 -22.49 -6.86
N SER A 340 -6.98 -21.91 -8.01
CA SER A 340 -5.77 -22.24 -8.78
C SER A 340 -4.87 -21.02 -8.94
N GLY A 341 -3.63 -21.17 -8.49
CA GLY A 341 -2.60 -20.13 -8.43
C GLY A 341 -2.06 -19.58 -9.75
N THR A 342 -2.83 -19.56 -10.85
CA THR A 342 -2.25 -19.28 -12.18
C THR A 342 -3.01 -18.33 -13.10
N ASP A 343 -4.28 -17.99 -12.85
CA ASP A 343 -5.06 -17.26 -13.86
C ASP A 343 -5.73 -16.02 -13.24
N ASP A 344 -5.14 -14.85 -13.51
CA ASP A 344 -5.80 -13.54 -13.47
C ASP A 344 -5.99 -13.06 -14.92
N PRO A 345 -7.04 -13.52 -15.63
CA PRO A 345 -7.34 -13.09 -16.98
C PRO A 345 -8.14 -11.76 -17.05
N ASP A 346 -8.66 -11.25 -15.93
CA ASP A 346 -9.71 -10.22 -15.94
C ASP A 346 -9.29 -8.85 -15.38
N GLY A 347 -8.04 -8.69 -14.93
CA GLY A 347 -7.47 -7.38 -14.57
C GLY A 347 -7.87 -6.86 -13.19
N VAL A 348 -8.36 -7.74 -12.31
CA VAL A 348 -8.62 -7.43 -10.90
C VAL A 348 -7.43 -7.89 -10.07
N LEU A 349 -6.71 -6.95 -9.45
CA LEU A 349 -5.48 -7.22 -8.68
C LEU A 349 -5.74 -7.96 -7.35
N VAL A 350 -6.15 -9.22 -7.42
CA VAL A 350 -6.34 -10.09 -6.26
C VAL A 350 -5.10 -10.97 -6.06
N PRO A 351 -4.48 -10.99 -4.87
CA PRO A 351 -3.30 -11.83 -4.63
C PRO A 351 -3.66 -13.30 -4.56
N GLN A 352 -2.69 -14.12 -4.95
CA GLN A 352 -2.70 -15.56 -4.67
C GLN A 352 -2.35 -15.81 -3.20
N ILE A 353 -3.11 -16.66 -2.52
CA ILE A 353 -2.93 -16.92 -1.08
C ILE A 353 -2.63 -18.39 -0.75
N ALA A 354 -2.91 -19.32 -1.68
CA ALA A 354 -2.52 -20.71 -1.54
C ALA A 354 -0.98 -20.86 -1.50
N ALA A 355 -0.49 -21.69 -0.57
CA ALA A 355 0.93 -21.92 -0.28
C ALA A 355 1.72 -20.66 0.13
N GLN A 356 1.01 -19.61 0.54
CA GLN A 356 1.62 -18.45 1.19
C GLN A 356 1.96 -18.78 2.65
N SER A 357 2.96 -18.11 3.21
CA SER A 357 3.34 -18.27 4.62
C SER A 357 2.18 -17.99 5.59
N GLU A 358 1.95 -18.91 6.52
CA GLU A 358 0.98 -18.77 7.62
C GLU A 358 1.25 -17.50 8.46
N ILE A 359 2.53 -17.24 8.76
CA ILE A 359 2.94 -16.08 9.57
C ILE A 359 2.66 -14.78 8.82
N TYR A 360 2.97 -14.76 7.52
CA TYR A 360 2.69 -13.61 6.68
C TYR A 360 1.18 -13.37 6.57
N LEU A 361 0.39 -14.39 6.23
CA LEU A 361 -1.08 -14.30 6.12
C LEU A 361 -1.71 -13.77 7.41
N THR A 362 -1.31 -14.33 8.56
CA THR A 362 -1.78 -13.89 9.88
C THR A 362 -1.51 -12.40 10.10
N ARG A 363 -0.30 -11.93 9.75
CA ARG A 363 0.07 -10.52 9.90
C ARG A 363 -0.69 -9.62 8.93
N GLN A 364 -0.85 -10.03 7.67
CA GLN A 364 -1.60 -9.24 6.69
C GLN A 364 -3.06 -9.08 7.10
N LEU A 365 -3.72 -10.15 7.53
CA LEU A 365 -5.11 -10.09 8.01
C LEU A 365 -5.25 -9.18 9.24
N ARG A 366 -4.30 -9.23 10.19
CA ARG A 366 -4.28 -8.30 11.33
C ARG A 366 -4.08 -6.84 10.91
N GLN A 367 -3.23 -6.59 9.91
CA GLN A 367 -3.00 -5.23 9.38
C GLN A 367 -4.20 -4.70 8.59
N PHE A 368 -4.94 -5.55 7.90
CA PHE A 368 -6.22 -5.18 7.30
C PHE A 368 -7.25 -4.86 8.37
N ARG A 369 -7.40 -5.72 9.38
CA ARG A 369 -8.33 -5.52 10.51
C ARG A 369 -8.04 -4.26 11.34
N SER A 370 -6.81 -3.76 11.34
CA SER A 370 -6.44 -2.52 12.04
C SER A 370 -6.39 -1.29 11.12
N GLY A 371 -6.63 -1.44 9.82
CA GLY A 371 -6.41 -0.40 8.81
C GLY A 371 -4.93 -0.04 8.58
N GLY A 372 -3.99 -0.73 9.24
CA GLY A 372 -2.56 -0.42 9.20
C GLY A 372 -1.85 -0.79 7.89
N ARG A 373 -2.46 -1.61 7.03
CA ARG A 373 -1.83 -2.09 5.78
C ARG A 373 -1.80 -1.05 4.67
N GLY A 374 -2.81 -0.18 4.59
CA GLY A 374 -3.09 0.61 3.38
C GLY A 374 -3.62 -0.25 2.22
N GLN A 375 -3.54 0.26 0.99
CA GLN A 375 -4.15 -0.36 -0.20
C GLN A 375 -3.14 -0.71 -1.29
N THR A 376 -3.42 -1.74 -2.08
CA THR A 376 -2.60 -2.19 -3.25
C THR A 376 -3.31 -1.91 -4.59
N ALA A 377 -4.59 -1.59 -4.54
CA ALA A 377 -5.42 -1.16 -5.64
C ALA A 377 -6.41 -0.12 -5.10
N ILE A 378 -7.11 0.59 -6.00
CA ILE A 378 -8.15 1.57 -5.65
C ILE A 378 -9.19 0.91 -4.72
N TRP A 379 -9.56 -0.35 -4.95
CA TRP A 379 -10.46 -1.10 -4.07
C TRP A 379 -9.70 -2.11 -3.18
N SER A 380 -10.06 -2.18 -1.89
CA SER A 380 -9.48 -3.14 -0.93
C SER A 380 -10.55 -3.83 -0.06
N PRO A 381 -11.22 -4.87 -0.57
CA PRO A 381 -12.30 -5.56 0.16
C PRO A 381 -11.79 -6.30 1.42
N MET A 382 -10.49 -6.60 1.46
CA MET A 382 -9.89 -7.37 2.54
C MET A 382 -9.90 -6.64 3.88
N THR A 383 -10.00 -5.31 3.92
CA THR A 383 -10.18 -4.55 5.17
C THR A 383 -11.49 -4.98 5.85
N GLY A 384 -12.61 -4.98 5.12
CA GLY A 384 -13.88 -5.48 5.64
C GLY A 384 -13.82 -6.96 5.99
N VAL A 385 -13.28 -7.81 5.10
CA VAL A 385 -13.20 -9.27 5.36
C VAL A 385 -12.48 -9.50 6.68
N ALA A 386 -11.34 -8.85 6.87
CA ALA A 386 -10.54 -9.00 8.08
C ALA A 386 -11.17 -8.39 9.34
N HIS A 387 -11.99 -7.35 9.22
CA HIS A 387 -12.75 -6.79 10.36
C HIS A 387 -13.68 -7.81 11.01
N ASN A 388 -14.26 -8.71 10.21
CA ASN A 388 -15.17 -9.74 10.68
C ASN A 388 -14.49 -11.05 11.10
N LEU A 389 -13.17 -11.19 10.92
CA LEU A 389 -12.43 -12.37 11.36
C LEU A 389 -11.98 -12.26 12.83
N SER A 390 -12.34 -13.25 13.64
CA SER A 390 -11.76 -13.43 14.99
C SER A 390 -10.30 -13.89 14.91
N ASP A 391 -9.59 -13.88 16.03
CA ASP A 391 -8.21 -14.37 16.08
C ASP A 391 -8.10 -15.86 15.73
N ALA A 392 -9.10 -16.67 16.08
CA ALA A 392 -9.17 -18.08 15.71
C ALA A 392 -9.41 -18.25 14.21
N ASP A 393 -10.24 -17.39 13.61
CA ASP A 393 -10.51 -17.43 12.17
C ASP A 393 -9.27 -17.04 11.37
N ILE A 394 -8.57 -15.97 11.78
CA ILE A 394 -7.30 -15.55 11.17
C ILE A 394 -6.27 -16.69 11.23
N ALA A 395 -6.13 -17.33 12.40
CA ALA A 395 -5.23 -18.47 12.56
C ALA A 395 -5.66 -19.64 11.65
N GLY A 396 -6.95 -19.96 11.62
CA GLY A 396 -7.50 -21.03 10.81
C GLY A 396 -7.26 -20.86 9.32
N VAL A 397 -7.67 -19.72 8.74
CA VAL A 397 -7.47 -19.48 7.29
C VAL A 397 -5.99 -19.39 6.93
N SER A 398 -5.15 -18.81 7.80
CA SER A 398 -3.70 -18.74 7.57
C SER A 398 -3.06 -20.13 7.56
N ALA A 399 -3.44 -20.99 8.51
CA ALA A 399 -2.99 -22.37 8.60
C ALA A 399 -3.45 -23.20 7.39
N TYR A 400 -4.71 -23.06 6.99
CA TYR A 400 -5.28 -23.75 5.84
C TYR A 400 -4.56 -23.39 4.54
N PHE A 401 -4.47 -22.10 4.22
CA PHE A 401 -3.85 -21.66 2.96
C PHE A 401 -2.35 -21.97 2.89
N ALA A 402 -1.64 -21.93 4.01
CA ALA A 402 -0.24 -22.33 4.08
C ALA A 402 -0.04 -23.85 3.85
N ALA A 403 -1.02 -24.67 4.25
CA ALA A 403 -0.97 -26.12 4.09
C ALA A 403 -1.24 -26.59 2.64
N LEU A 404 -1.81 -25.73 1.78
CA LEU A 404 -2.11 -26.09 0.41
C LEU A 404 -0.83 -26.33 -0.40
N GLN A 405 -0.73 -27.52 -0.99
CA GLN A 405 0.33 -27.86 -1.95
C GLN A 405 -0.08 -27.38 -3.35
N ILE A 406 0.87 -26.84 -4.11
CA ILE A 406 0.61 -26.40 -5.49
C ILE A 406 1.09 -27.47 -6.45
N ASP A 407 0.21 -28.42 -6.79
CA ASP A 407 0.26 -29.23 -8.01
C ASP A 407 -1.17 -29.19 -8.59
N ALA A 408 -1.33 -28.62 -9.78
CA ALA A 408 -2.63 -28.24 -10.32
C ALA A 408 -3.53 -29.45 -10.61
N THR A 409 -4.49 -29.75 -9.74
CA THR A 409 -5.80 -30.30 -10.13
C THR A 409 -6.87 -29.89 -9.09
N PRO A 410 -8.05 -29.39 -9.50
CA PRO A 410 -8.99 -28.75 -8.58
C PRO A 410 -9.87 -29.77 -7.84
N PRO A 411 -10.23 -29.55 -6.56
CA PRO A 411 -11.55 -29.91 -6.08
C PRO A 411 -12.56 -28.88 -6.62
N THR A 412 -13.51 -29.39 -7.40
CA THR A 412 -14.67 -28.69 -8.00
C THR A 412 -15.13 -27.49 -7.19
N GLN A 413 -15.21 -26.32 -7.84
CA GLN A 413 -16.08 -25.23 -7.39
C GLN A 413 -17.48 -25.80 -7.13
N PRO A 414 -18.21 -25.32 -6.11
CA PRO A 414 -19.66 -25.42 -6.16
C PRO A 414 -20.17 -24.42 -7.22
N THR A 415 -19.91 -24.70 -8.49
CA THR A 415 -20.58 -24.04 -9.60
C THR A 415 -21.88 -24.79 -9.89
N ASP A 416 -22.99 -24.06 -9.92
CA ASP A 416 -24.22 -24.41 -10.62
C ASP A 416 -24.71 -25.86 -10.45
N VAL A 417 -24.74 -26.37 -9.23
CA VAL A 417 -25.52 -27.59 -8.98
C VAL A 417 -26.99 -27.19 -9.07
N PRO A 418 -27.76 -27.71 -10.04
CA PRO A 418 -29.18 -27.38 -10.14
C PRO A 418 -29.85 -27.71 -8.81
N ALA A 419 -30.74 -26.82 -8.34
CA ALA A 419 -31.50 -27.05 -7.12
C ALA A 419 -32.10 -28.46 -7.15
N THR A 420 -31.91 -29.22 -6.06
CA THR A 420 -32.51 -30.54 -5.94
C THR A 420 -34.04 -30.45 -6.05
N ALA A 421 -34.73 -31.57 -6.33
CA ALA A 421 -36.20 -31.56 -6.40
C ALA A 421 -36.85 -31.05 -5.10
N GLU A 422 -36.23 -31.32 -3.95
CA GLU A 422 -36.67 -30.84 -2.64
C GLU A 422 -36.44 -29.33 -2.48
N GLN A 423 -35.25 -28.83 -2.81
CA GLN A 423 -34.96 -27.39 -2.82
C GLN A 423 -35.86 -26.63 -3.80
N THR A 424 -36.13 -27.20 -4.97
CA THR A 424 -37.03 -26.63 -5.98
C THR A 424 -38.45 -26.51 -5.44
N ALA A 425 -38.98 -27.55 -4.80
CA ALA A 425 -40.32 -27.52 -4.21
C ALA A 425 -40.40 -26.48 -3.07
N MET A 426 -39.38 -26.41 -2.22
CA MET A 426 -39.30 -25.43 -1.13
C MET A 426 -39.23 -23.99 -1.66
N ALA A 427 -38.37 -23.74 -2.65
CA ALA A 427 -38.17 -22.42 -3.22
C ALA A 427 -39.43 -21.92 -3.96
N THR A 428 -40.09 -22.77 -4.74
CA THR A 428 -41.31 -22.40 -5.48
C THR A 428 -42.49 -22.07 -4.57
N ASP A 429 -42.64 -22.79 -3.44
CA ASP A 429 -43.64 -22.50 -2.42
C ASP A 429 -43.38 -21.13 -1.75
N LEU A 430 -42.14 -20.88 -1.33
CA LEU A 430 -41.72 -19.60 -0.74
C LEU A 430 -41.87 -18.43 -1.71
N ILE A 431 -41.49 -18.61 -2.98
CA ILE A 431 -41.62 -17.58 -4.00
C ILE A 431 -43.09 -17.22 -4.23
N SER A 432 -43.95 -18.23 -4.35
CA SER A 432 -45.38 -18.01 -4.61
C SER A 432 -46.10 -17.43 -3.39
N GLY A 433 -45.71 -17.84 -2.18
CA GLY A 433 -46.35 -17.45 -0.93
C GLY A 433 -45.84 -16.15 -0.30
N VAL A 434 -44.63 -15.69 -0.65
CA VAL A 434 -43.99 -14.53 0.00
C VAL A 434 -43.33 -13.60 -1.01
N CYS A 435 -42.40 -14.10 -1.83
CA CYS A 435 -41.54 -13.22 -2.65
C CYS A 435 -42.34 -12.47 -3.74
N SER A 436 -43.28 -13.17 -4.39
CA SER A 436 -44.10 -12.64 -5.48
C SER A 436 -45.07 -11.54 -5.03
N GLU A 437 -45.32 -11.37 -3.72
CA GLU A 437 -46.15 -10.27 -3.21
C GLU A 437 -45.52 -8.89 -3.48
N CYS A 438 -44.18 -8.83 -3.53
CA CYS A 438 -43.43 -7.58 -3.74
C CYS A 438 -42.57 -7.60 -5.01
N HIS A 439 -41.96 -8.74 -5.35
CA HIS A 439 -41.16 -8.89 -6.58
C HIS A 439 -42.03 -9.23 -7.80
N GLU A 440 -43.36 -9.29 -7.62
CA GLU A 440 -44.36 -9.59 -8.64
C GLU A 440 -44.18 -10.96 -9.31
N ALA A 441 -44.95 -11.20 -10.38
CA ALA A 441 -44.92 -12.45 -11.13
C ALA A 441 -43.50 -12.77 -11.61
N ASP A 442 -43.10 -14.04 -11.41
CA ASP A 442 -41.80 -14.59 -11.77
C ASP A 442 -40.61 -13.80 -11.21
N ILE A 443 -40.80 -13.11 -10.07
CA ILE A 443 -39.79 -12.31 -9.35
C ILE A 443 -39.05 -11.28 -10.24
N LEU A 444 -39.76 -10.75 -11.24
CA LEU A 444 -39.25 -9.79 -12.22
C LEU A 444 -39.07 -8.35 -11.68
N GLY A 445 -39.51 -8.11 -10.44
CA GLY A 445 -39.48 -6.78 -9.81
C GLY A 445 -40.59 -5.85 -10.28
N ALA A 446 -40.89 -4.82 -9.50
CA ALA A 446 -41.97 -3.88 -9.77
C ALA A 446 -41.63 -2.92 -10.92
N PRO A 447 -42.60 -2.50 -11.78
CA PRO A 447 -42.34 -1.54 -12.85
C PRO A 447 -41.86 -0.20 -12.32
N SER A 448 -42.29 0.17 -11.11
CA SER A 448 -41.87 1.38 -10.40
C SER A 448 -40.38 1.41 -10.06
N GLY A 449 -39.69 0.26 -10.10
CA GLY A 449 -38.32 0.11 -9.60
C GLY A 449 -38.22 -0.03 -8.08
N GLU A 450 -39.35 -0.13 -7.35
CA GLU A 450 -39.35 -0.34 -5.90
C GLU A 450 -38.73 -1.70 -5.50
N THR A 451 -38.88 -2.71 -6.36
CA THR A 451 -38.27 -4.03 -6.18
C THR A 451 -37.46 -4.45 -7.43
N PRO A 452 -36.30 -5.08 -7.25
CA PRO A 452 -35.45 -5.52 -8.36
C PRO A 452 -35.97 -6.78 -9.04
N ASN A 453 -35.55 -6.94 -10.29
CA ASN A 453 -35.58 -8.23 -10.98
C ASN A 453 -34.52 -9.15 -10.37
N LEU A 454 -34.98 -10.23 -9.72
CA LEU A 454 -34.10 -11.22 -9.09
C LEU A 454 -33.59 -12.27 -10.07
N THR A 455 -34.29 -12.49 -11.19
CA THR A 455 -33.89 -13.49 -12.20
C THR A 455 -32.62 -13.12 -12.93
N LEU A 456 -32.06 -11.93 -12.74
CA LEU A 456 -30.78 -11.51 -13.32
C LEU A 456 -29.57 -12.01 -12.51
N GLN A 457 -29.77 -12.38 -11.25
CA GLN A 457 -28.67 -12.61 -10.32
C GLN A 457 -28.30 -14.08 -10.17
N GLY A 458 -27.05 -14.32 -9.74
CA GLY A 458 -26.52 -15.65 -9.44
C GLY A 458 -26.89 -16.11 -8.04
N PRO A 459 -26.70 -17.41 -7.75
CA PRO A 459 -27.01 -17.99 -6.45
C PRO A 459 -26.25 -17.30 -5.31
N ASP A 460 -24.94 -17.11 -5.45
CA ASP A 460 -24.08 -16.54 -4.41
C ASP A 460 -24.46 -15.10 -4.05
N TYR A 461 -24.80 -14.29 -5.06
CA TYR A 461 -25.30 -12.94 -4.82
C TYR A 461 -26.62 -12.95 -4.04
N ILE A 462 -27.60 -13.76 -4.47
CA ILE A 462 -28.92 -13.84 -3.81
C ILE A 462 -28.75 -14.30 -2.36
N GLU A 463 -27.93 -15.32 -2.13
CA GLU A 463 -27.61 -15.84 -0.81
C GLU A 463 -27.02 -14.75 0.08
N ARG A 464 -25.99 -14.06 -0.41
CA ARG A 464 -25.34 -12.95 0.30
C ARG A 464 -26.33 -11.86 0.70
N GLN A 465 -27.20 -11.43 -0.23
CA GLN A 465 -28.16 -10.38 0.04
C GLN A 465 -29.20 -10.78 1.09
N LEU A 466 -29.68 -12.03 1.05
CA LEU A 466 -30.60 -12.54 2.07
C LEU A 466 -29.94 -12.55 3.46
N TYR A 467 -28.68 -12.93 3.55
CA TYR A 467 -27.94 -12.86 4.81
C TYR A 467 -27.72 -11.43 5.29
N ASP A 468 -27.40 -10.49 4.40
CA ASP A 468 -27.20 -9.08 4.79
C ASP A 468 -28.50 -8.44 5.30
N PHE A 469 -29.64 -8.73 4.66
CA PHE A 469 -30.94 -8.30 5.17
C PHE A 469 -31.26 -8.93 6.53
N ARG A 470 -31.00 -10.23 6.69
CA ARG A 470 -31.25 -10.95 7.95
C ARG A 470 -30.40 -10.41 9.10
N ALA A 471 -29.14 -10.10 8.83
CA ALA A 471 -28.21 -9.53 9.82
C ALA A 471 -28.43 -8.03 10.06
N GLY A 472 -29.30 -7.37 9.27
CA GLY A 472 -29.48 -5.92 9.33
C GLY A 472 -28.30 -5.12 8.78
N ARG A 473 -27.41 -5.76 8.01
CA ARG A 473 -26.27 -5.12 7.33
C ARG A 473 -26.67 -4.42 6.03
N ARG A 474 -27.86 -4.73 5.50
CA ARG A 474 -28.46 -4.03 4.37
C ARG A 474 -29.79 -3.44 4.79
N ASP A 475 -29.89 -2.12 4.74
CA ASP A 475 -31.10 -1.40 5.14
C ASP A 475 -32.23 -1.58 4.14
N ASN A 476 -33.23 -2.36 4.55
CA ASN A 476 -34.56 -2.36 3.98
C ASN A 476 -35.51 -3.06 4.96
N SER A 477 -36.41 -2.30 5.58
CA SER A 477 -37.29 -2.84 6.63
C SER A 477 -38.20 -3.98 6.15
N ARG A 478 -38.63 -3.98 4.88
CA ARG A 478 -39.47 -5.05 4.32
C ARG A 478 -38.65 -6.32 4.08
N MET A 479 -37.51 -6.22 3.41
CA MET A 479 -36.66 -7.38 3.13
C MET A 479 -36.01 -7.94 4.39
N GLN A 480 -35.64 -7.10 5.37
CA GLN A 480 -35.17 -7.57 6.67
C GLN A 480 -36.26 -8.40 7.38
N GLN A 481 -37.50 -7.93 7.43
CA GLN A 481 -38.61 -8.68 8.05
C GLN A 481 -38.90 -10.02 7.36
N THR A 482 -38.65 -10.11 6.05
CA THR A 482 -38.72 -11.36 5.29
C THR A 482 -37.53 -12.27 5.62
N ALA A 483 -36.30 -11.74 5.54
CA ALA A 483 -35.08 -12.51 5.67
C ALA A 483 -34.86 -13.09 7.08
N ILE A 484 -35.27 -12.39 8.15
CA ILE A 484 -35.18 -12.91 9.54
C ILE A 484 -36.08 -14.11 9.81
N ARG A 485 -37.05 -14.40 8.93
CA ARG A 485 -37.94 -15.56 9.05
C ARG A 485 -37.45 -16.77 8.25
N LEU A 486 -36.41 -16.59 7.43
CA LEU A 486 -35.83 -17.67 6.64
C LEU A 486 -34.75 -18.41 7.43
N ASP A 487 -34.86 -19.73 7.46
CA ASP A 487 -33.78 -20.60 7.93
C ASP A 487 -32.71 -20.84 6.84
N GLU A 488 -31.61 -21.50 7.21
CA GLU A 488 -30.48 -21.77 6.30
C GLU A 488 -30.89 -22.59 5.07
N ALA A 489 -31.72 -23.61 5.26
CA ALA A 489 -32.14 -24.48 4.16
C ALA A 489 -33.01 -23.72 3.17
N GLN A 490 -33.85 -22.81 3.65
CA GLN A 490 -34.68 -21.94 2.83
C GLN A 490 -33.85 -20.92 2.05
N ILE A 491 -32.86 -20.29 2.68
CA ILE A 491 -31.95 -19.35 2.00
C ILE A 491 -31.17 -20.06 0.89
N GLN A 492 -30.60 -21.23 1.18
CA GLN A 492 -29.87 -22.03 0.20
C GLN A 492 -30.78 -22.50 -0.95
N ALA A 493 -31.99 -22.97 -0.64
CA ALA A 493 -32.96 -23.40 -1.65
C ALA A 493 -33.38 -22.26 -2.56
N LEU A 494 -33.69 -21.08 -2.00
CA LEU A 494 -34.04 -19.88 -2.77
C LEU A 494 -32.89 -19.44 -3.66
N SER A 495 -31.67 -19.40 -3.12
CA SER A 495 -30.48 -18.94 -3.84
C SER A 495 -30.15 -19.85 -5.01
N ALA A 496 -30.11 -21.17 -4.78
CA ALA A 496 -29.88 -22.16 -5.84
C ALA A 496 -30.99 -22.15 -6.90
N TYR A 497 -32.26 -22.06 -6.49
CA TYR A 497 -33.38 -22.07 -7.42
C TYR A 497 -33.43 -20.79 -8.28
N ILE A 498 -33.35 -19.61 -7.66
CA ILE A 498 -33.36 -18.31 -8.37
C ILE A 498 -32.13 -18.18 -9.27
N GLY A 499 -30.97 -18.65 -8.81
CA GLY A 499 -29.76 -18.74 -9.62
C GLY A 499 -29.98 -19.56 -10.90
N GLY A 500 -30.69 -20.69 -10.82
CA GLY A 500 -31.00 -21.54 -11.97
C GLY A 500 -32.18 -21.10 -12.85
N MET A 501 -32.95 -20.05 -12.48
CA MET A 501 -34.09 -19.61 -13.29
C MET A 501 -33.66 -19.00 -14.63
N GLU A 502 -34.49 -19.17 -15.67
CA GLU A 502 -34.33 -18.41 -16.91
C GLU A 502 -34.42 -16.91 -16.63
N ILE A 503 -33.59 -16.13 -17.32
CA ILE A 503 -33.59 -14.68 -17.22
C ILE A 503 -34.90 -14.17 -17.82
N GLY A 504 -35.80 -13.70 -16.96
CA GLY A 504 -37.01 -13.02 -17.38
C GLY A 504 -36.75 -11.53 -17.57
N LEU A 505 -37.30 -10.96 -18.64
CA LEU A 505 -37.30 -9.53 -18.90
C LEU A 505 -38.72 -8.98 -18.90
N ARG A 506 -38.88 -7.84 -18.25
CA ARG A 506 -40.07 -7.01 -18.41
C ARG A 506 -39.76 -5.90 -19.42
N GLN A 507 -40.78 -5.38 -20.10
CA GLN A 507 -40.58 -4.20 -20.93
C GLN A 507 -40.00 -3.07 -20.08
N PRO A 508 -38.91 -2.42 -20.54
CA PRO A 508 -38.27 -1.38 -19.76
C PRO A 508 -39.27 -0.22 -19.56
N PRO A 509 -39.40 0.33 -18.33
CA PRO A 509 -40.12 1.58 -18.13
C PRO A 509 -39.47 2.71 -18.94
N GLU A 510 -40.12 3.88 -19.03
CA GLU A 510 -39.48 5.04 -19.66
C GLU A 510 -38.09 5.27 -19.06
N PRO A 511 -37.06 5.47 -19.90
CA PRO A 511 -35.70 5.52 -19.42
C PRO A 511 -35.50 6.74 -18.50
N VAL A 512 -34.84 6.53 -17.37
CA VAL A 512 -34.57 7.56 -16.35
C VAL A 512 -33.63 8.68 -16.85
N SER A 513 -32.98 8.45 -17.99
CA SER A 513 -32.20 9.43 -18.76
C SER A 513 -32.23 9.07 -20.24
N THR A 514 -32.17 10.07 -21.12
CA THR A 514 -31.97 9.87 -22.56
C THR A 514 -30.49 9.91 -22.97
N ASP A 515 -29.58 10.29 -22.08
CA ASP A 515 -28.15 10.38 -22.37
C ASP A 515 -27.44 9.04 -22.14
N LEU A 516 -27.65 8.12 -23.08
CA LEU A 516 -26.98 6.82 -23.06
C LEU A 516 -25.49 6.92 -23.40
N ALA A 517 -25.04 7.99 -24.07
CA ALA A 517 -23.64 8.17 -24.42
C ALA A 517 -22.79 8.48 -23.17
N LEU A 518 -23.30 9.34 -22.28
CA LEU A 518 -22.69 9.57 -20.98
C LEU A 518 -22.68 8.30 -20.12
N GLY A 519 -23.80 7.57 -20.11
CA GLY A 519 -23.90 6.30 -19.39
C GLY A 519 -22.89 5.25 -19.88
N GLU A 520 -22.69 5.16 -21.20
CA GLU A 520 -21.68 4.28 -21.80
C GLU A 520 -20.25 4.70 -21.43
N GLN A 521 -19.96 6.01 -21.43
CA GLN A 521 -18.66 6.52 -21.01
C GLN A 521 -18.35 6.11 -19.57
N LEU A 522 -19.29 6.33 -18.65
CA LEU A 522 -19.15 5.93 -17.25
C LEU A 522 -18.96 4.42 -17.11
N ALA A 523 -19.78 3.63 -17.80
CA ALA A 523 -19.75 2.19 -17.72
C ALA A 523 -18.41 1.60 -18.20
N ARG A 524 -17.91 2.05 -19.37
CA ARG A 524 -16.73 1.45 -20.03
C ARG A 524 -15.40 2.09 -19.61
N ARG A 525 -15.40 3.38 -19.31
CA ARG A 525 -14.18 4.18 -19.11
C ARG A 525 -14.11 4.88 -17.75
N GLY A 526 -15.24 5.06 -17.08
CA GLY A 526 -15.32 5.90 -15.88
C GLY A 526 -15.05 7.38 -16.15
N MET A 527 -14.73 8.11 -15.09
CA MET A 527 -14.22 9.48 -15.10
C MET A 527 -13.03 9.60 -14.12
N PRO A 528 -11.81 9.34 -14.60
CA PRO A 528 -10.60 9.35 -13.76
C PRO A 528 -10.37 10.69 -13.04
N ASP A 529 -10.70 11.82 -13.67
CA ASP A 529 -10.56 13.15 -13.07
C ASP A 529 -11.53 13.41 -11.89
N GLN A 530 -12.50 12.53 -11.69
CA GLN A 530 -13.50 12.58 -10.61
C GLN A 530 -13.40 11.34 -9.71
N ASP A 531 -12.34 10.54 -9.82
CA ASP A 531 -12.17 9.27 -9.09
C ASP A 531 -13.32 8.25 -9.32
N VAL A 532 -14.01 8.34 -10.45
CA VAL A 532 -15.04 7.37 -10.86
C VAL A 532 -14.39 6.32 -11.78
N PRO A 533 -14.24 5.05 -11.35
CA PRO A 533 -13.69 3.98 -12.18
C PRO A 533 -14.70 3.53 -13.24
N SER A 534 -14.22 2.73 -14.20
CA SER A 534 -15.10 2.00 -15.12
C SER A 534 -15.98 1.03 -14.34
N CYS A 535 -17.30 1.13 -14.51
CA CYS A 535 -18.24 0.25 -13.81
C CYS A 535 -18.05 -1.22 -14.22
N LEU A 536 -17.70 -1.45 -15.49
CA LEU A 536 -17.57 -2.78 -16.06
C LEU A 536 -16.33 -3.54 -15.56
N THR A 537 -15.36 -2.86 -14.95
CA THR A 537 -14.23 -3.51 -14.27
C THR A 537 -14.69 -4.44 -13.14
N CYS A 538 -15.80 -4.11 -12.47
CA CYS A 538 -16.37 -4.96 -11.41
C CYS A 538 -17.65 -5.66 -11.87
N HIS A 539 -18.53 -4.96 -12.59
CA HIS A 539 -19.84 -5.49 -12.96
C HIS A 539 -19.87 -6.28 -14.28
N GLY A 540 -18.75 -6.33 -15.01
CA GLY A 540 -18.54 -7.16 -16.21
C GLY A 540 -19.24 -6.67 -17.49
N GLU A 541 -18.56 -6.79 -18.63
CA GLU A 541 -19.20 -6.76 -19.97
C GLU A 541 -19.76 -8.13 -20.39
N ALA A 542 -19.36 -9.18 -19.67
CA ALA A 542 -19.81 -10.55 -19.77
C ALA A 542 -19.95 -11.14 -18.36
N ASN A 543 -20.45 -12.36 -18.23
CA ASN A 543 -20.53 -13.02 -16.93
C ASN A 543 -19.15 -13.08 -16.25
N THR A 544 -19.00 -12.47 -15.09
CA THR A 544 -17.78 -12.52 -14.28
C THR A 544 -17.87 -13.70 -13.31
N GLU A 545 -17.52 -14.90 -13.78
CA GLU A 545 -17.53 -16.13 -12.95
C GLU A 545 -16.64 -16.00 -11.69
N SER A 546 -15.61 -15.14 -11.76
CA SER A 546 -14.64 -14.86 -10.70
C SER A 546 -15.12 -13.88 -9.62
N LEU A 547 -16.29 -13.25 -9.78
CA LEU A 547 -16.85 -12.25 -8.84
C LEU A 547 -18.35 -12.52 -8.58
N SER A 548 -18.70 -13.73 -8.15
CA SER A 548 -20.10 -14.19 -8.01
C SER A 548 -20.97 -13.38 -7.03
N GLN A 549 -20.34 -12.63 -6.11
CA GLN A 549 -21.02 -11.74 -5.17
C GLN A 549 -21.22 -10.30 -5.69
N VAL A 550 -20.77 -9.97 -6.90
CA VAL A 550 -21.01 -8.66 -7.52
C VAL A 550 -22.32 -8.70 -8.31
N PRO A 551 -23.23 -7.72 -8.15
CA PRO A 551 -24.51 -7.76 -8.85
C PRO A 551 -24.35 -7.57 -10.36
N ARG A 552 -25.14 -8.32 -11.12
CA ARG A 552 -25.34 -8.08 -12.55
C ARG A 552 -26.29 -6.90 -12.75
N LEU A 553 -25.87 -5.92 -13.54
CA LEU A 553 -26.61 -4.67 -13.75
C LEU A 553 -27.39 -4.63 -15.08
N HIS A 554 -26.94 -5.39 -16.08
CA HIS A 554 -27.51 -5.37 -17.43
C HIS A 554 -28.97 -5.85 -17.42
N GLY A 555 -29.86 -5.06 -18.02
CA GLY A 555 -31.30 -5.35 -18.10
C GLY A 555 -32.07 -5.20 -16.78
N GLN A 556 -31.42 -4.68 -15.72
CA GLN A 556 -32.11 -4.34 -14.47
C GLN A 556 -32.98 -3.09 -14.66
N ASN A 557 -34.03 -2.95 -13.84
CA ASN A 557 -34.90 -1.77 -13.89
C ASN A 557 -34.11 -0.48 -13.61
N GLY A 558 -34.15 0.48 -14.55
CA GLY A 558 -33.40 1.75 -14.44
C GLY A 558 -33.81 2.62 -13.25
N ALA A 559 -35.09 2.60 -12.85
CA ALA A 559 -35.54 3.31 -11.65
C ALA A 559 -35.03 2.64 -10.36
N TYR A 560 -34.93 1.30 -10.35
CA TYR A 560 -34.28 0.59 -9.25
C TYR A 560 -32.80 0.92 -9.16
N LEU A 561 -32.07 0.86 -10.28
CA LEU A 561 -30.64 1.19 -10.33
C LEU A 561 -30.38 2.63 -9.88
N LEU A 562 -31.17 3.59 -10.35
CA LEU A 562 -31.08 4.99 -9.93
C LEU A 562 -31.32 5.14 -8.43
N THR A 563 -32.40 4.56 -7.90
CA THR A 563 -32.71 4.61 -6.46
C THR A 563 -31.57 4.03 -5.62
N ARG A 564 -30.92 2.96 -6.09
CA ARG A 564 -29.76 2.38 -5.41
C ARG A 564 -28.54 3.30 -5.44
N LEU A 565 -28.26 3.93 -6.58
CA LEU A 565 -27.18 4.90 -6.71
C LEU A 565 -27.42 6.15 -5.85
N GLU A 566 -28.65 6.68 -5.83
CA GLU A 566 -29.03 7.81 -4.97
C GLU A 566 -28.92 7.47 -3.48
N TYR A 567 -29.27 6.23 -3.10
CA TYR A 567 -29.06 5.73 -1.73
C TYR A 567 -27.57 5.69 -1.36
N PHE A 568 -26.71 5.23 -2.27
CA PHE A 568 -25.26 5.22 -2.07
C PHE A 568 -24.66 6.64 -1.97
N GLN A 569 -25.16 7.58 -2.79
CA GLN A 569 -24.71 8.97 -2.81
C GLN A 569 -25.03 9.72 -1.50
N GLN A 570 -26.14 9.39 -0.83
CA GLN A 570 -26.59 10.11 0.38
C GLN A 570 -25.83 9.74 1.67
N GLY A 571 -24.99 8.71 1.66
CA GLY A 571 -24.28 8.24 2.87
C GLY A 571 -25.14 7.41 3.82
N ASP A 572 -26.44 7.25 3.54
CA ASP A 572 -27.34 6.33 4.27
C ASP A 572 -26.94 4.85 4.14
N ALA A 573 -25.86 4.56 3.40
CA ALA A 573 -25.24 3.26 3.20
C ALA A 573 -24.01 3.03 4.10
N ASP A 574 -23.77 3.87 5.12
CA ASP A 574 -22.60 3.79 6.01
C ASP A 574 -22.42 2.39 6.65
N ASP A 575 -23.46 1.56 6.77
CA ASP A 575 -23.38 0.18 7.27
C ASP A 575 -23.05 -0.89 6.20
N ILE A 576 -23.08 -0.55 4.90
CA ILE A 576 -22.64 -1.40 3.76
C ILE A 576 -21.13 -1.20 3.47
N THR A 577 -20.49 -0.26 4.14
CA THR A 577 -19.15 0.30 3.81
C THR A 577 -17.98 -0.65 3.98
N ASP A 578 -18.10 -1.77 4.70
CA ASP A 578 -16.94 -2.66 4.88
C ASP A 578 -16.53 -3.40 3.58
N TYR A 579 -17.43 -3.52 2.59
CA TYR A 579 -17.17 -4.35 1.40
C TYR A 579 -17.52 -3.73 0.05
N SER A 580 -18.56 -2.89 -0.03
CA SER A 580 -18.99 -2.33 -1.31
C SER A 580 -18.29 -1.01 -1.59
N PRO A 581 -17.62 -0.85 -2.74
CA PRO A 581 -17.11 0.45 -3.12
C PRO A 581 -18.27 1.41 -3.41
N MET A 582 -19.43 0.96 -3.90
CA MET A 582 -20.46 1.83 -4.50
C MET A 582 -20.83 3.15 -3.79
N PRO A 583 -20.92 3.27 -2.44
CA PRO A 583 -21.09 4.56 -1.76
C PRO A 583 -20.14 5.65 -2.23
N TRP A 584 -18.83 5.39 -2.28
CA TRP A 584 -17.84 6.41 -2.63
C TRP A 584 -17.93 6.86 -4.11
N ILE A 585 -18.39 5.97 -4.99
CA ILE A 585 -18.45 6.14 -6.43
C ILE A 585 -19.67 6.99 -6.72
N ALA A 586 -20.80 6.63 -6.10
CA ALA A 586 -22.02 7.40 -6.23
C ALA A 586 -21.86 8.81 -5.65
N GLN A 587 -21.15 8.98 -4.54
CA GLN A 587 -20.84 10.28 -3.93
C GLN A 587 -19.97 11.17 -4.84
N ALA A 588 -19.07 10.58 -5.62
CA ALA A 588 -18.24 11.31 -6.60
C ALA A 588 -19.01 11.69 -7.88
N MET A 589 -20.16 11.06 -8.12
CA MET A 589 -20.96 11.29 -9.32
C MET A 589 -22.04 12.36 -9.13
N SER A 590 -22.36 13.08 -10.22
CA SER A 590 -23.49 14.00 -10.30
C SER A 590 -24.81 13.27 -10.54
N ASP A 591 -25.95 13.89 -10.20
CA ASP A 591 -27.28 13.29 -10.44
C ASP A 591 -27.53 12.95 -11.92
N GLU A 592 -26.95 13.72 -12.84
CA GLU A 592 -27.02 13.45 -14.28
C GLU A 592 -26.25 12.16 -14.63
N GLN A 593 -25.04 12.00 -14.07
CA GLN A 593 -24.22 10.80 -14.25
C GLN A 593 -24.89 9.56 -13.64
N LEU A 594 -25.51 9.67 -12.45
CA LEU A 594 -26.26 8.57 -11.83
C LEU A 594 -27.41 8.11 -12.73
N ARG A 595 -28.21 9.04 -13.26
CA ARG A 595 -29.31 8.74 -14.18
C ARG A 595 -28.83 8.15 -15.49
N ALA A 596 -27.75 8.68 -16.06
CA ALA A 596 -27.16 8.19 -17.30
C ALA A 596 -26.64 6.75 -17.16
N ALA A 597 -25.90 6.45 -16.08
CA ALA A 597 -25.41 5.10 -15.80
C ALA A 597 -26.57 4.10 -15.60
N ALA A 598 -27.58 4.47 -14.81
CA ALA A 598 -28.76 3.64 -14.58
C ALA A 598 -29.54 3.37 -15.87
N ALA A 599 -29.73 4.39 -16.71
CA ALA A 599 -30.41 4.25 -18.00
C ALA A 599 -29.62 3.35 -18.97
N TRP A 600 -28.30 3.48 -19.01
CA TRP A 600 -27.46 2.68 -19.90
C TRP A 600 -27.49 1.19 -19.55
N PHE A 601 -27.28 0.83 -18.28
CA PHE A 601 -27.33 -0.58 -17.85
C PHE A 601 -28.71 -1.21 -18.04
N ALA A 602 -29.78 -0.44 -17.79
CA ALA A 602 -31.16 -0.89 -18.02
C ALA A 602 -31.47 -1.15 -19.50
N ALA A 603 -30.79 -0.46 -20.41
CA ALA A 603 -30.96 -0.63 -21.86
C ALA A 603 -30.13 -1.80 -22.43
N GLN A 604 -29.19 -2.37 -21.68
CA GLN A 604 -28.38 -3.48 -22.16
C GLN A 604 -29.14 -4.82 -22.08
N GLU A 605 -28.78 -5.75 -22.97
CA GLU A 605 -29.24 -7.14 -22.83
C GLU A 605 -28.65 -7.78 -21.57
N PRO A 606 -29.43 -8.53 -20.78
CA PRO A 606 -28.93 -9.25 -19.62
C PRO A 606 -27.74 -10.14 -19.95
N LEU A 607 -26.77 -10.14 -19.05
CA LEU A 607 -25.66 -11.08 -19.11
C LEU A 607 -26.17 -12.49 -18.80
N ALA A 608 -25.59 -13.49 -19.46
CA ALA A 608 -25.82 -14.89 -19.11
C ALA A 608 -25.43 -15.15 -17.65
N LYS A 609 -26.11 -16.12 -17.02
CA LYS A 609 -25.85 -16.50 -15.64
C LYS A 609 -24.63 -17.37 -15.50
#